data_AF-A0A6J4FV14-F1
#
_entry.id   AF-A0A6J4FV14-F1
#
_cell.length_a   1.000
_cell.length_b   1.000
_cell.length_c   1.000
_cell.angle_alpha   90.00
_cell.angle_beta   90.00
_cell.angle_gamma   90.00
#
_symmetry.space_group_name_H-M   'P 1'
#
loop_
_entity.id
_entity.type
_entity.pdbx_description
1 polymer ?
#
loop_
_entity_poly.entity_id
_entity_poly.type
_entity_poly.pdbx_seq_one_letter_code
_entity_poly.pdbx_strand_id
1 'polypeptide(L)'
;MVARQTNRAFGLTFTAVFAMIAAVGFLAFDVVLTWAMTASAVFLALALAAPAVLLPLNRLWGRLVAGLGHVNNRLVLGLFFYAVVTPVGVLMRLAGNDPMHRRLDPAAKSYLQPVGRRAGPDTYPDLF
;
A
#
# COMPACT_ATOMS: atom_id res chain seq x y z
N MET A 1 2.39 -17.65 -1.60
CA MET A 1 1.43 -17.85 -2.71
C MET A 1 0.35 -16.79 -2.59
N VAL A 2 0.21 -15.88 -3.57
CA VAL A 2 -0.84 -14.84 -3.54
C VAL A 2 -2.19 -15.54 -3.73
N ALA A 3 -3.10 -15.40 -2.77
CA ALA A 3 -4.45 -15.95 -2.86
C ALA A 3 -5.15 -15.36 -4.11
N ARG A 4 -5.30 -16.17 -5.16
CA ARG A 4 -6.09 -15.76 -6.34
C ARG A 4 -7.53 -15.61 -5.90
N GLN A 5 -8.11 -14.42 -6.07
CA GLN A 5 -9.54 -14.26 -5.87
C GLN A 5 -10.31 -15.22 -6.78
N THR A 6 -11.11 -16.09 -6.18
CA THR A 6 -12.07 -16.94 -6.88
C THR A 6 -13.07 -16.06 -7.62
N ASN A 7 -13.45 -16.40 -8.86
CA ASN A 7 -14.35 -15.57 -9.68
C ASN A 7 -15.69 -15.25 -8.99
N ARG A 8 -16.14 -16.13 -8.09
CA ARG A 8 -17.31 -15.91 -7.23
C ARG A 8 -17.11 -14.78 -6.23
N ALA A 9 -15.94 -14.69 -5.59
CA ALA A 9 -15.61 -13.62 -4.65
C ALA A 9 -15.58 -12.26 -5.37
N PHE A 10 -15.03 -12.20 -6.58
CA PHE A 10 -15.05 -11.02 -7.42
C PHE A 10 -16.49 -10.59 -7.79
N GLY A 11 -17.36 -11.53 -8.20
CA GLY A 11 -18.77 -11.21 -8.47
C GLY A 11 -19.53 -10.71 -7.23
N LEU A 12 -19.26 -11.31 -6.06
CA LEU A 12 -19.87 -10.92 -4.79
C LEU A 12 -19.42 -9.54 -4.31
N THR A 13 -18.13 -9.17 -4.47
CA THR A 13 -17.68 -7.83 -4.09
C THR A 13 -18.35 -6.75 -4.93
N PHE A 14 -18.46 -6.93 -6.25
CA PHE A 14 -19.17 -5.98 -7.11
C PHE A 14 -20.66 -5.91 -6.79
N THR A 15 -21.30 -7.05 -6.52
CA THR A 15 -22.71 -7.10 -6.08
C THR A 15 -22.89 -6.29 -4.80
N ALA A 16 -22.03 -6.47 -3.81
CA ALA A 16 -22.06 -5.76 -2.54
C ALA A 16 -21.82 -4.25 -2.71
N VAL A 17 -20.88 -3.86 -3.57
CA VAL A 17 -20.61 -2.44 -3.87
C VAL A 17 -21.82 -1.78 -4.53
N PHE A 18 -22.41 -2.39 -5.57
CA PHE A 18 -23.60 -1.83 -6.23
C PHE A 18 -24.83 -1.82 -5.31
N ALA A 19 -24.99 -2.84 -4.46
CA ALA A 19 -26.04 -2.87 -3.44
C ALA A 19 -25.85 -1.75 -2.42
N MET A 20 -24.62 -1.49 -1.98
CA MET A 20 -24.31 -0.39 -1.07
C MET A 20 -24.59 0.98 -1.70
N ILE A 21 -24.23 1.18 -2.97
CA ILE A 21 -24.53 2.41 -3.71
C ILE A 21 -26.05 2.61 -3.82
N ALA A 22 -26.80 1.55 -4.17
CA ALA A 22 -28.26 1.62 -4.23
C ALA A 22 -28.88 1.92 -2.85
N ALA A 23 -28.36 1.31 -1.79
CA ALA A 23 -28.82 1.54 -0.42
C ALA A 23 -28.53 2.96 0.07
N VAL A 24 -27.33 3.49 -0.17
CA VAL A 24 -26.96 4.87 0.18
C VAL A 24 -27.79 5.86 -0.64
N GLY A 25 -28.00 5.60 -1.93
CA GLY A 25 -28.84 6.43 -2.78
C GLY A 25 -30.28 6.53 -2.30
N PHE A 26 -30.84 5.39 -1.89
CA PHE A 26 -32.18 5.32 -1.31
C PHE A 26 -32.26 6.01 0.05
N LEU A 27 -31.31 5.74 0.96
CA LEU A 27 -31.34 6.26 2.34
C LEU A 27 -30.97 7.75 2.45
N ALA A 28 -30.08 8.25 1.59
CA ALA A 28 -29.57 9.62 1.68
C ALA A 28 -30.29 10.59 0.73
N PHE A 29 -30.87 10.11 -0.37
CA PHE A 29 -31.46 10.96 -1.40
C PHE A 29 -32.91 10.60 -1.77
N ASP A 30 -33.49 9.53 -1.20
CA ASP A 30 -34.80 8.98 -1.59
C ASP A 30 -34.91 8.64 -3.09
N VAL A 31 -33.76 8.51 -3.77
CA VAL A 31 -33.70 8.20 -5.20
C VAL A 31 -33.46 6.72 -5.36
N VAL A 32 -34.40 6.03 -6.00
CA VAL A 32 -34.22 4.65 -6.45
C VAL A 32 -33.30 4.66 -7.67
N LEU A 33 -32.01 4.37 -7.47
CA LEU A 33 -31.09 4.15 -8.57
C LEU A 33 -31.38 2.80 -9.21
N THR A 34 -32.38 2.77 -10.10
CA THR A 34 -32.83 1.58 -10.82
C THR A 34 -31.69 0.90 -11.58
N TRP A 35 -30.75 1.68 -12.14
CA TRP A 35 -29.55 1.15 -12.80
C TRP A 35 -28.59 0.43 -11.82
N ALA A 36 -28.46 0.90 -10.58
CA ALA A 36 -27.58 0.29 -9.58
C ALA A 36 -28.19 -1.01 -9.03
N MET A 37 -29.51 -1.03 -8.86
CA MET A 37 -30.23 -2.26 -8.48
C MET A 37 -30.20 -3.32 -9.58
N THR A 38 -30.45 -2.95 -10.84
CA THR A 38 -30.35 -3.90 -11.96
C THR A 38 -28.92 -4.40 -12.14
N ALA A 39 -27.91 -3.53 -12.01
CA ALA A 39 -26.51 -3.93 -12.03
C ALA A 39 -26.19 -4.94 -10.91
N SER A 40 -26.61 -4.67 -9.66
CA SER A 40 -26.40 -5.59 -8.54
C SER A 40 -27.06 -6.95 -8.78
N ALA A 41 -28.32 -6.98 -9.24
CA ALA A 41 -29.04 -8.22 -9.54
C ALA A 41 -28.38 -9.03 -10.67
N VAL A 42 -27.93 -8.37 -11.74
CA VAL A 42 -27.21 -9.00 -12.86
C VAL A 42 -25.87 -9.56 -12.40
N PHE A 43 -25.11 -8.81 -11.60
CA PHE A 43 -23.84 -9.29 -11.06
C PHE A 43 -24.02 -10.47 -10.11
N LEU A 44 -25.05 -10.47 -9.26
CA LEU A 44 -25.39 -11.59 -8.38
C LEU A 44 -25.77 -12.83 -9.18
N ALA A 45 -26.63 -12.68 -10.18
CA ALA A 45 -27.05 -13.77 -11.06
C ALA A 45 -25.87 -14.37 -11.83
N LEU A 46 -24.99 -13.52 -12.39
CA LEU A 46 -23.79 -13.98 -13.10
C LEU A 46 -22.77 -14.63 -12.16
N ALA A 47 -22.62 -14.13 -10.93
CA ALA A 47 -21.74 -14.72 -9.93
C ALA A 47 -22.17 -16.13 -9.50
N LEU A 48 -23.49 -16.38 -9.43
CA LEU A 48 -24.08 -17.65 -9.03
C LEU A 48 -24.22 -18.64 -10.20
N ALA A 49 -24.75 -18.19 -11.34
CA ALA A 49 -25.08 -19.05 -12.47
C ALA A 49 -23.88 -19.33 -13.39
N ALA A 50 -23.02 -18.35 -13.65
CA ALA A 50 -21.95 -18.47 -14.64
C ALA A 50 -20.68 -17.68 -14.25
N PRO A 51 -19.98 -18.07 -13.16
CA PRO A 51 -18.76 -17.38 -12.72
C PRO A 51 -17.62 -17.46 -13.75
N ALA A 52 -17.72 -18.33 -14.76
CA ALA A 52 -16.77 -18.44 -15.86
C ALA A 52 -16.80 -17.21 -16.80
N VAL A 53 -17.94 -16.53 -16.95
CA VAL A 53 -18.05 -15.30 -17.76
C VAL A 53 -17.32 -14.13 -17.09
N LEU A 54 -17.21 -14.15 -15.75
CA LEU A 54 -16.43 -13.16 -15.00
C LEU A 54 -14.91 -13.45 -15.04
N LEU A 55 -14.46 -14.58 -15.59
CA LEU A 55 -13.05 -14.95 -15.64
C LEU A 55 -12.16 -13.97 -16.44
N PRO A 56 -12.50 -13.56 -17.68
CA PRO A 56 -11.72 -12.56 -18.41
C PRO A 56 -11.74 -11.19 -17.73
N LEU A 57 -12.89 -10.81 -17.16
CA LEU A 57 -13.05 -9.54 -16.46
C LEU A 57 -12.22 -9.48 -15.17
N ASN A 58 -12.24 -10.54 -14.36
CA ASN A 58 -11.43 -10.67 -13.14
C ASN A 58 -9.93 -10.61 -13.47
N ARG A 59 -9.50 -11.24 -14.58
CA ARG A 59 -8.10 -11.16 -15.04
C ARG A 59 -7.72 -9.74 -15.47
N LEU A 60 -8.58 -9.05 -16.21
CA LEU A 60 -8.32 -7.68 -16.65
C LEU A 60 -8.28 -6.73 -15.44
N TRP A 61 -9.25 -6.84 -14.55
CA TRP A 61 -9.30 -6.10 -13.30
C TRP A 61 -8.05 -6.35 -12.45
N GLY A 62 -7.62 -7.61 -12.31
CA GLY A 62 -6.41 -7.95 -11.58
C GLY A 62 -5.15 -7.27 -12.14
N ARG A 63 -5.03 -7.15 -13.47
CA ARG A 63 -3.91 -6.42 -14.09
C ARG A 63 -3.98 -4.92 -13.81
N LEU A 64 -5.17 -4.33 -13.87
CA LEU A 64 -5.39 -2.92 -13.54
C LEU A 64 -5.07 -2.64 -12.06
N VAL A 65 -5.59 -3.46 -11.15
CA VAL A 65 -5.33 -3.36 -9.71
C VAL A 65 -3.86 -3.54 -9.40
N ALA A 66 -3.16 -4.47 -10.06
CA ALA A 66 -1.73 -4.65 -9.87
C ALA A 66 -0.94 -3.40 -10.31
N GLY A 67 -1.31 -2.81 -11.45
CA GLY A 67 -0.72 -1.55 -11.92
C GLY A 67 -0.96 -0.39 -10.95
N LEU A 68 -2.20 -0.22 -10.50
CA LEU A 68 -2.58 0.75 -9.46
C LEU A 68 -1.82 0.52 -8.15
N GLY A 69 -1.69 -0.74 -7.72
CA GLY A 69 -0.95 -1.10 -6.52
C GLY A 69 0.52 -0.70 -6.58
N HIS A 70 1.16 -0.86 -7.75
CA HIS A 70 2.54 -0.43 -7.96
C HIS A 70 2.70 1.10 -7.85
N VAL A 71 1.78 1.86 -8.43
CA VAL A 71 1.76 3.32 -8.32
C VAL A 71 1.49 3.75 -6.88
N ASN A 72 0.49 3.15 -6.23
CA ASN A 72 0.13 3.44 -4.84
C ASN A 72 1.29 3.16 -3.88
N ASN A 73 2.02 2.05 -4.06
CA ASN A 73 3.17 1.75 -3.23
C ASN A 73 4.26 2.83 -3.34
N ARG A 74 4.55 3.30 -4.55
CA ARG A 74 5.49 4.40 -4.78
C ARG A 74 4.99 5.72 -4.21
N LEU A 75 3.70 6.01 -4.35
CA LEU A 75 3.07 7.21 -3.80
C LEU A 75 3.11 7.22 -2.28
N VAL A 76 2.72 6.13 -1.62
CA VAL A 76 2.74 6.02 -0.16
C VAL A 76 4.16 6.14 0.37
N LEU A 77 5.12 5.45 -0.25
CA LEU A 77 6.52 5.52 0.16
C LEU A 77 7.11 6.93 -0.07
N GLY A 78 6.82 7.54 -1.22
CA GLY A 78 7.24 8.90 -1.53
C GLY A 78 6.62 9.91 -0.56
N LEU A 79 5.32 9.79 -0.29
CA LEU A 79 4.61 10.63 0.66
C LEU A 79 5.19 10.47 2.07
N PHE A 80 5.43 9.24 2.52
CA PHE A 80 6.07 8.98 3.81
C PHE A 80 7.45 9.63 3.89
N PHE A 81 8.26 9.50 2.84
CA PHE A 81 9.57 10.12 2.79
C PHE A 81 9.50 11.65 2.86
N TYR A 82 8.61 12.29 2.10
CA TYR A 82 8.51 13.75 2.07
C TYR A 82 7.73 14.35 3.24
N ALA A 83 6.76 13.63 3.80
CA ALA A 83 5.92 14.10 4.91
C ALA A 83 6.53 13.80 6.28
N VAL A 84 7.37 12.76 6.41
CA VAL A 84 7.98 12.35 7.68
C VAL A 84 9.50 12.47 7.65
N VAL A 85 10.16 11.72 6.77
CA VAL A 85 11.63 11.63 6.79
C VAL A 85 12.30 12.97 6.48
N THR A 86 11.80 13.66 5.45
CA THR A 86 12.35 14.94 4.99
C THR A 86 12.21 16.04 6.07
N PRO A 87 11.03 16.30 6.67
CA PRO A 87 10.92 17.32 7.70
C PRO A 87 11.70 16.97 8.95
N VAL A 88 11.77 15.69 9.35
CA VAL A 88 12.64 15.26 10.46
C VAL A 88 14.11 15.60 10.16
N GLY A 89 14.59 15.32 8.95
CA GLY A 89 15.94 15.69 8.53
C GLY A 89 16.19 17.20 8.53
N VAL A 90 15.22 17.99 8.08
CA VAL A 90 15.29 19.46 8.13
C VAL A 90 15.33 19.96 9.58
N LEU A 91 14.48 19.42 10.46
CA LEU A 91 14.47 19.73 11.89
C LEU A 91 15.81 19.40 12.56
N MET A 92 16.39 18.23 12.28
CA MET A 92 17.72 17.87 12.81
C MET A 92 18.81 18.83 12.33
N ARG A 93 18.76 19.22 11.05
CA ARG A 93 19.69 20.18 10.46
C ARG A 93 19.55 21.58 11.07
N LEU A 94 18.33 22.02 11.37
CA LEU A 94 18.07 23.28 12.07
C LEU A 94 18.50 23.23 13.54
N ALA A 95 18.33 22.09 14.21
CA ALA A 95 18.80 21.85 15.58
C ALA A 95 20.33 21.69 15.68
N GLY A 96 21.07 21.73 14.56
CA GLY A 96 22.52 21.59 14.52
C GLY A 96 23.02 20.15 14.74
N ASN A 97 22.11 19.17 14.78
CA ASN A 97 22.47 17.77 14.93
C ASN A 97 22.78 17.16 13.56
N ASP A 98 24.05 16.87 13.30
CA ASP A 98 24.49 16.15 12.10
C ASP A 98 24.98 14.74 12.46
N PRO A 99 24.06 13.76 12.59
CA PRO A 99 24.41 12.40 13.02
C PRO A 99 25.31 11.66 12.02
N MET A 100 25.43 12.17 10.80
CA MET A 100 26.29 11.58 9.77
C MET A 100 27.60 12.34 9.59
N HIS A 101 27.89 13.35 10.42
CA HIS A 101 29.10 14.18 10.34
C HIS A 101 29.44 14.58 8.89
N ARG A 102 28.42 15.01 8.13
CA ARG A 102 28.56 15.30 6.69
C ARG A 102 29.33 16.58 6.42
N ARG A 103 29.47 17.45 7.42
CA ARG A 103 30.27 18.68 7.31
C ARG A 103 31.76 18.30 7.22
N LEU A 104 32.39 18.70 6.13
CA LEU A 104 33.84 18.59 5.96
C LEU A 104 34.53 19.58 6.91
N ASP A 105 35.39 19.05 7.78
CA ASP A 105 36.29 19.81 8.64
C ASP A 105 37.67 19.95 7.95
N PRO A 106 38.05 21.17 7.51
CA PRO A 106 39.34 21.41 6.87
C PRO A 106 40.55 21.18 7.79
N ALA A 107 40.34 21.19 9.11
CA ALA A 107 41.38 20.96 10.10
C ALA A 107 41.53 19.47 10.50
N ALA A 108 40.63 18.61 10.05
CA ALA A 108 40.66 17.19 10.38
C ALA A 108 41.81 16.47 9.66
N LYS A 109 42.69 15.82 10.45
CA LYS A 109 43.80 15.00 9.92
C LYS A 109 43.32 13.76 9.16
N SER A 110 42.15 13.22 9.51
CA SER A 110 41.52 12.06 8.87
C SER A 110 40.05 11.95 9.29
N TYR A 111 39.18 11.55 8.36
CA TYR A 111 37.76 11.26 8.61
C TYR A 111 37.50 9.81 9.01
N LEU A 112 38.54 8.96 9.01
CA LEU A 112 38.40 7.55 9.38
C LEU A 112 38.07 7.44 10.87
N GLN A 113 36.88 6.93 11.17
CA GLN A 113 36.52 6.55 12.52
C GLN A 113 36.99 5.11 12.78
N PRO A 114 37.61 4.83 13.94
CA PRO A 114 38.02 3.48 14.30
C PRO A 114 36.78 2.58 14.39
N VAL A 115 36.82 1.46 13.68
CA VAL A 115 35.75 0.45 13.75
C VAL A 115 35.83 -0.20 15.13
N GLY A 116 34.89 0.11 16.02
CA GLY A 116 34.71 -0.62 17.27
C GLY A 116 34.29 -2.05 16.95
N ARG A 117 35.24 -2.99 16.90
CA ARG A 117 34.92 -4.41 16.82
C ARG A 117 34.14 -4.77 18.08
N ARG A 118 32.82 -4.97 17.93
CA ARG A 118 31.95 -5.49 19.00
C ARG A 118 32.18 -6.98 19.28
N ALA A 119 32.99 -7.65 18.46
CA ALA A 119 33.42 -9.03 18.69
C ALA A 119 34.77 -9.02 19.42
N GLY A 120 34.71 -8.95 20.75
CA GLY A 120 35.85 -9.18 21.64
C GLY A 120 35.84 -10.60 22.22
N PRO A 121 36.98 -11.12 22.74
CA PRO A 121 37.07 -12.42 23.41
C PRO A 121 35.97 -12.68 24.46
N ASP A 122 35.49 -11.60 25.07
CA ASP A 122 34.43 -11.49 26.06
C ASP A 122 32.99 -11.52 25.48
N THR A 123 32.81 -11.23 24.19
CA THR A 123 31.49 -11.14 23.53
C THR A 123 31.16 -12.35 22.64
N TYR A 124 32.11 -13.27 22.40
CA TYR A 124 31.88 -14.48 21.61
C TYR A 124 30.86 -15.49 22.19
N PRO A 125 30.74 -15.69 23.53
CA PRO A 125 29.83 -16.69 24.08
C PRO A 125 28.35 -16.43 23.79
N ASP A 126 27.96 -15.17 23.57
CA ASP A 126 26.56 -14.75 23.40
C ASP A 126 26.10 -14.78 21.93
N LEU A 127 26.99 -15.12 21.00
CA LEU A 127 26.75 -15.08 19.55
C LEU A 127 26.35 -16.44 18.96
N PHE A 128 26.29 -17.50 19.77
CA PHE A 128 25.91 -18.88 19.39
C PHE A 128 24.93 -19.48 20.39
#